data_AF-A0A2V9Y1G6-F1
#
_entry.id   AF-A0A2V9Y1G6-F1
#
_cell.length_a   1.000
_cell.length_b   1.000
_cell.length_c   1.000
_cell.angle_alpha   90.00
_cell.angle_beta   90.00
_cell.angle_gamma   90.00
#
_symmetry.space_group_name_H-M   'P 1'
#
loop_
_entity.id
_entity.type
_entity.pdbx_description
1 polymer ?
#
loop_
_entity_poly.entity_id
_entity_poly.type
_entity_poly.pdbx_seq_one_letter_code
_entity_poly.pdbx_strand_id
1 'polypeptide(L)'
;MRDGFTIAVSEAKHVAQIAKRTILSTNAVAVLAPILEDTVGWQRLRIREFFDSYGFLIQEWDRVRTDWLTLRAAESDWQQQAASAN
;
A
#
# COMPACT_ATOMS: atom_id res chain seq x y z
N MET A 1 15.87 13.55 -13.99
CA MET A 1 14.79 12.55 -13.84
C MET A 1 13.47 13.30 -13.84
N ARG A 2 12.48 12.93 -14.68
CA ARG A 2 11.14 13.55 -14.60
C ARG A 2 10.41 12.86 -13.45
N ASP A 3 10.30 13.52 -12.30
CA ASP A 3 9.62 12.98 -11.12
C ASP A 3 8.09 13.11 -11.24
N GLY A 4 7.51 12.52 -12.29
CA GLY A 4 6.06 12.48 -12.48
C GLY A 4 5.34 11.83 -11.28
N PHE A 5 4.10 12.25 -11.03
CA PHE A 5 3.23 11.63 -10.03
C PHE A 5 2.48 10.47 -10.65
N THR A 6 3.14 9.31 -10.74
CA THR A 6 2.55 8.10 -11.34
C THR A 6 1.59 7.43 -10.36
N ILE A 7 0.42 7.04 -10.87
CA ILE A 7 -0.63 6.36 -10.12
C ILE A 7 -0.99 5.07 -10.86
N ALA A 8 -0.93 3.95 -10.15
CA ALA A 8 -1.50 2.68 -10.61
C ALA A 8 -2.82 2.41 -9.88
N VAL A 9 -3.77 1.77 -10.57
CA VAL A 9 -5.06 1.34 -10.00
C VAL A 9 -5.25 -0.14 -10.32
N SER A 10 -5.67 -0.91 -9.33
CA SER A 10 -5.90 -2.34 -9.47
C SER A 10 -7.04 -2.78 -8.55
N GLU A 11 -7.81 -3.78 -8.96
CA GLU A 11 -8.74 -4.47 -8.06
C GLU A 11 -8.04 -5.59 -7.27
N ALA A 12 -6.91 -6.10 -7.79
CA ALA A 12 -6.17 -7.20 -7.19
C ALA A 12 -5.40 -6.75 -5.95
N LYS A 13 -5.63 -7.43 -4.82
CA LYS A 13 -4.96 -7.18 -3.54
C LYS A 13 -3.44 -7.35 -3.59
N HIS A 14 -2.94 -8.14 -4.53
CA HIS A 14 -1.52 -8.37 -4.75
C HIS A 14 -1.11 -7.65 -6.04
N VAL A 15 -0.59 -6.45 -5.90
CA VAL A 15 -0.04 -5.71 -7.03
C VAL A 15 1.35 -5.20 -6.66
N ALA A 16 2.29 -5.35 -7.59
CA ALA A 16 3.63 -4.80 -7.41
C ALA A 16 3.57 -3.27 -7.37
N GLN A 17 4.37 -2.64 -6.50
CA GLN A 17 4.47 -1.18 -6.44
C GLN A 17 5.23 -0.65 -7.68
N ILE A 18 4.49 -0.44 -8.77
CA ILE A 18 5.02 0.03 -10.07
C ILE A 18 4.86 1.55 -10.28
N ALA A 19 4.28 2.25 -9.31
CA ALA A 19 3.97 3.67 -9.37
C ALA A 19 4.18 4.34 -8.00
N LYS A 20 4.31 5.67 -7.97
CA LYS A 20 4.46 6.44 -6.72
C LYS A 20 3.30 6.20 -5.76
N ARG A 21 2.08 6.11 -6.31
CA ARG A 21 0.89 5.68 -5.58
C ARG A 21 0.23 4.51 -6.30
N THR A 22 -0.25 3.57 -5.51
CA THR A 22 -1.03 2.43 -5.99
C THR A 22 -2.34 2.40 -5.22
N ILE A 23 -3.45 2.35 -5.92
CA ILE A 23 -4.79 2.34 -5.34
C ILE A 23 -5.41 0.98 -5.62
N LEU A 24 -5.90 0.34 -4.55
CA LEU A 24 -6.72 -0.83 -4.66
C LEU A 24 -8.19 -0.40 -4.70
N SER A 25 -8.81 -0.43 -5.87
CA SER A 25 -10.20 0.00 -6.04
C SER A 25 -10.82 -0.56 -7.31
N THR A 26 -12.12 -0.83 -7.25
CA THR A 26 -12.98 -1.14 -8.39
C THR A 26 -13.55 0.12 -9.06
N ASN A 27 -13.28 1.30 -8.50
CA ASN A 27 -13.80 2.56 -9.00
C ASN A 27 -12.66 3.48 -9.45
N ALA A 28 -12.63 3.81 -10.75
CA ALA A 28 -11.62 4.68 -11.33
C ALA A 28 -11.57 6.07 -10.68
N VAL A 29 -12.68 6.59 -10.15
CA VAL A 29 -12.72 7.91 -9.47
C VAL A 29 -11.82 7.94 -8.23
N ALA A 30 -11.49 6.78 -7.65
CA ALA A 30 -10.57 6.68 -6.53
C ALA A 30 -9.17 7.28 -6.84
N VAL A 31 -8.77 7.41 -8.12
CA VAL A 31 -7.52 8.08 -8.53
C VAL A 31 -7.42 9.52 -8.06
N LEU A 32 -8.54 10.19 -7.84
CA LEU A 32 -8.57 11.56 -7.35
C LEU A 32 -8.09 11.65 -5.90
N ALA A 33 -8.26 10.60 -5.09
CA ALA A 33 -7.89 10.59 -3.68
C ALA A 33 -6.40 10.93 -3.44
N PRO A 34 -5.41 10.23 -4.04
CA PRO A 34 -4.01 10.61 -3.88
C PRO A 34 -3.63 11.91 -4.58
N ILE A 35 -4.34 12.34 -5.63
CA ILE A 35 -4.08 13.64 -6.27
C ILE A 35 -4.45 14.76 -5.30
N LEU A 36 -5.65 14.71 -4.73
CA LEU A 36 -6.14 15.69 -3.77
C LEU A 36 -5.29 15.68 -2.48
N GLU A 37 -4.85 14.51 -2.03
CA GLU A 37 -4.03 14.36 -0.82
C GLU A 37 -2.58 14.84 -1.03
N ASP A 38 -1.87 14.28 -2.02
CA ASP A 38 -0.41 14.48 -2.14
C ASP A 38 -0.04 15.66 -3.04
N THR A 39 -0.88 16.01 -4.02
CA THR A 39 -0.61 17.11 -4.95
C THR A 39 -1.29 18.39 -4.49
N VAL A 40 -2.56 18.32 -4.07
CA VAL A 40 -3.33 19.50 -3.62
C VAL A 40 -3.17 19.74 -2.12
N GLY A 41 -2.73 18.75 -1.34
CA GLY A 41 -2.47 18.90 0.10
C GLY A 41 -3.72 18.87 0.97
N TRP A 42 -4.83 18.29 0.48
CA TRP A 42 -6.05 18.18 1.26
C TRP A 42 -5.95 17.11 2.33
N GLN A 43 -6.50 17.42 3.50
CA GLN A 43 -6.68 16.43 4.55
C GLN A 43 -7.77 15.42 4.14
N ARG A 44 -7.65 14.17 4.60
CA ARG A 44 -8.57 13.09 4.23
C ARG A 44 -10.03 13.40 4.54
N LEU A 45 -10.32 14.13 5.61
CA LEU A 45 -11.69 14.54 5.95
C LEU A 45 -12.32 15.36 4.81
N ARG A 46 -11.62 16.39 4.34
CA ARG A 46 -12.06 17.23 3.22
C ARG A 46 -12.24 16.42 1.94
N ILE A 47 -11.37 15.44 1.70
CA ILE A 47 -11.49 14.57 0.52
C ILE A 47 -12.76 13.71 0.65
N ARG A 48 -13.05 13.15 1.83
CA ARG A 48 -14.28 12.38 2.07
C ARG A 48 -15.53 13.23 1.82
N GLU A 49 -15.58 14.45 2.33
CA GLU A 49 -16.68 15.40 2.10
C GLU A 49 -16.82 15.74 0.60
N PHE A 50 -15.71 15.92 -0.10
CA PHE A 50 -15.72 16.13 -1.54
C PHE A 50 -16.38 14.95 -2.27
N PHE A 51 -15.92 13.72 -2.05
CA PHE A 51 -16.52 12.55 -2.69
C PHE A 51 -18.01 12.40 -2.34
N ASP A 52 -18.38 12.64 -1.08
CA ASP A 52 -19.77 12.58 -0.62
C ASP A 52 -20.66 13.60 -1.33
N SER A 53 -20.17 14.82 -1.56
CA SER A 53 -20.88 15.85 -2.32
C SER A 53 -21.19 15.47 -3.79
N TYR A 54 -20.46 14.49 -4.35
CA TYR A 54 -20.72 13.92 -5.67
C TYR A 54 -21.40 12.53 -5.61
N GLY A 55 -21.87 12.11 -4.44
CA GLY A 55 -22.59 10.84 -4.24
C GLY A 55 -21.70 9.60 -4.06
N PHE A 56 -20.41 9.79 -3.77
CA PHE A 56 -19.47 8.70 -3.51
C PHE A 56 -19.11 8.62 -2.03
N LEU A 57 -19.49 7.54 -1.36
CA LEU A 57 -19.09 7.29 0.02
C LEU A 57 -17.79 6.49 0.07
N ILE A 58 -16.75 7.07 0.67
CA ILE A 58 -15.52 6.33 0.97
C ILE A 58 -15.75 5.53 2.26
N GLN A 59 -15.86 4.21 2.17
CA GLN A 59 -16.05 3.35 3.35
C GLN A 59 -14.71 2.98 3.98
N GLU A 60 -13.80 2.40 3.19
CA GLU A 60 -12.48 1.95 3.63
C GLU A 60 -11.39 2.82 2.99
N TRP A 61 -10.51 3.39 3.82
CA TRP A 61 -9.33 4.14 3.34
C TRP A 61 -8.14 3.91 4.26
N ASP A 62 -7.56 2.72 4.11
CA ASP A 62 -6.32 2.35 4.78
C ASP A 62 -5.15 2.40 3.80
N ARG A 63 -4.01 2.88 4.29
CA ARG A 63 -2.74 2.73 3.58
C ARG A 63 -2.13 1.43 4.07
N VAL A 64 -2.22 0.37 3.28
CA VAL A 64 -1.51 -0.87 3.57
C VAL A 64 -0.03 -0.64 3.27
N ARG A 65 0.81 -0.69 4.32
CA ARG A 65 2.26 -0.76 4.16
C ARG A 65 2.60 -2.23 3.97
N THR A 66 2.81 -2.65 2.73
CA THR A 66 3.11 -4.05 2.43
C THR A 66 4.60 -4.30 2.59
N ASP A 67 5.00 -4.96 3.68
CA ASP A 67 6.35 -5.49 3.84
C ASP A 67 6.37 -6.94 3.33
N TRP A 68 7.16 -7.22 2.29
CA TRP A 68 7.35 -8.56 1.74
C TRP A 68 8.61 -9.18 2.36
N LEU A 69 8.45 -10.36 2.97
CA LEU A 69 9.53 -11.03 3.67
C LEU A 69 9.58 -12.50 3.30
N THR A 70 10.77 -12.98 2.91
CA THR A 70 11.05 -14.40 2.68
C THR A 70 12.10 -14.83 3.68
N LEU A 71 11.72 -15.70 4.60
CA LEU A 71 12.60 -16.24 5.64
C LEU A 71 13.20 -17.57 5.16
N ARG A 72 14.47 -17.81 5.50
CA ARG A 72 15.10 -19.13 5.41
C ARG A 72 15.57 -19.55 6.79
N ALA A 73 15.71 -20.86 7.00
CA ALA A 73 16.28 -21.38 8.24
C ALA A 73 17.71 -20.83 8.41
N ALA A 74 18.00 -20.28 9.58
CA ALA A 74 19.38 -20.09 10.00
C ALA A 74 19.95 -21.48 10.29
N GLU A 75 21.13 -21.80 9.76
CA GLU A 75 21.90 -22.95 10.24
C GLU A 75 22.19 -22.70 11.72
N SER A 76 21.39 -23.33 12.57
CA SER A 76 21.60 -23.32 13.99
C SER A 76 22.68 -24.33 14.33
N ASP A 77 23.85 -23.85 14.73
CA ASP A 77 24.89 -24.63 15.43
C ASP A 77 24.40 -25.25 16.76
N TRP A 78 23.12 -25.02 17.15
CA TRP A 78 22.46 -25.66 18.29
C TRP A 78 22.40 -27.20 18.19
N GLN A 79 22.56 -27.78 17.00
CA GLN A 79 22.67 -29.24 16.85
C GLN A 79 24.10 -29.77 17.09
N GLN A 80 25.14 -28.96 16.87
CA GLN A 80 26.53 -29.35 17.16
C GLN A 80 26.80 -29.46 18.67
N GLN A 81 26.18 -28.60 19.49
CA GLN A 81 26.37 -28.60 20.95
C GLN A 81 25.66 -29.76 21.67
N ALA A 82 24.59 -30.33 21.10
CA ALA A 82 23.92 -31.50 21.67
C ALA A 82 24.68 -32.81 21.40
N ALA A 83 25.48 -32.87 20.32
CA ALA A 83 26.26 -34.05 19.95
C ALA A 83 27.61 -34.16 20.68
N SER A 84 28.14 -33.05 21.23
CA SER A 84 29.39 -33.02 22.00
C SER A 84 29.25 -33.32 23.50
N ALA A 85 28.04 -33.65 23.97
CA ALA A 85 27.72 -33.86 25.38
C ALA A 85 27.46 -35.34 25.76
N ASN A 86 27.82 -36.31 24.90
CA ASN A 86 27.66 -37.74 25.15
C ASN A 86 28.99 -38.49 25.04
#